data_AF-A0AAW1YK44-F1
#
_entry.id   AF-A0AAW1YK44-F1
#
_cell.length_a   1.000
_cell.length_b   1.000
_cell.length_c   1.000
_cell.angle_alpha   90.00
_cell.angle_beta   90.00
_cell.angle_gamma   90.00
#
_symmetry.space_group_name_H-M   'P 1'
#
loop_
_entity.id
_entity.type
_entity.pdbx_description
1 polymer ?
#
loop_
_entity_poly.entity_id
_entity_poly.type
_entity_poly.pdbx_seq_one_letter_code
_entity_poly.pdbx_strand_id
1 'polypeptide(L)'
;MASFAQNSDGLKKLSVGSCMFGAKAMNAVLEHCTSLEELSVKRLRGITTRRTGSAPAKTPSTLKSICLKEILNGQCFGPLIVSSKNLKTLKLIRCLGDWDRVWKCLEMETGV
;
A
#
# COMPACT_ATOMS: atom_id res chain seq x y z
N MET A 1 -7.65 -7.33 12.25
CA MET A 1 -6.61 -6.41 11.76
C MET A 1 -6.70 -5.02 12.38
N ALA A 2 -7.88 -4.40 12.50
CA ALA A 2 -8.01 -3.08 13.14
C ALA A 2 -7.43 -3.04 14.56
N SER A 3 -7.83 -3.97 15.45
CA SER A 3 -7.28 -4.05 16.81
C SER A 3 -5.77 -4.29 16.82
N PHE A 4 -5.26 -5.13 15.90
CA PHE A 4 -3.81 -5.32 15.76
C PHE A 4 -3.12 -3.99 15.41
N ALA A 5 -3.60 -3.27 14.40
CA ALA A 5 -2.99 -2.03 13.94
C ALA A 5 -3.02 -0.94 15.03
N GLN A 6 -4.13 -0.83 15.77
CA GLN A 6 -4.29 0.12 16.89
C GLN A 6 -3.38 -0.16 18.09
N ASN A 7 -2.83 -1.37 18.22
CA ASN A 7 -1.92 -1.74 19.30
C ASN A 7 -0.47 -1.89 18.80
N SER A 8 -0.20 -1.47 17.56
CA SER A 8 1.08 -1.72 16.86
C SER A 8 1.79 -0.44 16.46
N ASP A 9 1.78 0.58 17.32
CA ASP A 9 2.33 1.91 17.02
C ASP A 9 3.84 1.91 16.71
N GLY A 10 4.57 0.96 17.30
CA GLY A 10 6.01 0.75 17.07
C GLY A 10 6.35 -0.16 15.89
N LEU A 11 5.35 -0.66 15.14
CA LEU A 11 5.59 -1.60 14.05
C LEU A 11 6.26 -0.90 12.85
N LYS A 12 7.53 -1.21 12.62
CA LYS A 12 8.31 -0.64 11.52
C LYS A 12 8.23 -1.41 10.21
N LYS A 13 7.96 -2.71 10.28
CA LYS A 13 7.95 -3.59 9.10
C LYS A 13 6.74 -4.50 9.15
N LEU A 14 5.99 -4.55 8.06
CA LEU A 14 4.91 -5.52 7.88
C LEU A 14 5.16 -6.34 6.62
N SER A 15 5.14 -7.65 6.76
CA SER A 15 5.14 -8.59 5.63
C SER A 15 3.95 -9.52 5.72
N VAL A 16 3.15 -9.58 4.65
CA VAL A 16 1.96 -10.43 4.57
C VAL A 16 1.96 -11.17 3.24
N GLY A 17 1.73 -12.48 3.30
CA GLY A 17 1.82 -13.38 2.15
C GLY A 17 0.65 -14.35 2.12
N SER A 18 -0.10 -14.38 1.02
CA SER A 18 -1.28 -15.24 0.85
C SER A 18 -2.33 -15.09 1.97
N CYS A 19 -2.36 -13.94 2.64
CA CYS A 19 -3.39 -13.61 3.62
C CYS A 19 -4.70 -13.24 2.91
N MET A 20 -5.84 -13.52 3.53
CA MET A 20 -7.16 -13.09 3.03
C MET A 20 -7.52 -11.66 3.48
N PHE A 21 -6.53 -10.77 3.60
CA PHE A 21 -6.77 -9.40 4.01
C PHE A 21 -7.39 -8.60 2.86
N GLY A 22 -8.59 -8.06 3.11
CA GLY A 22 -9.23 -7.10 2.21
C GLY A 22 -8.67 -5.68 2.35
N ALA A 23 -9.13 -4.77 1.49
CA ALA A 23 -8.72 -3.36 1.49
C ALA A 23 -8.90 -2.71 2.88
N LYS A 24 -10.00 -2.99 3.59
CA LYS A 24 -10.25 -2.46 4.94
C LYS A 24 -9.17 -2.86 5.95
N ALA A 25 -8.67 -4.08 5.87
CA ALA A 25 -7.61 -4.55 6.76
C ALA A 25 -6.28 -3.85 6.48
N MET A 26 -5.97 -3.59 5.20
CA MET A 26 -4.75 -2.85 4.81
C MET A 26 -4.85 -1.36 5.15
N ASN A 27 -6.00 -0.73 4.92
CA ASN A 27 -6.21 0.66 5.31
C ASN A 27 -6.04 0.85 6.82
N ALA A 28 -6.56 -0.06 7.65
CA ALA A 28 -6.37 0.02 9.10
C ALA A 28 -4.89 -0.03 9.52
N VAL A 29 -4.07 -0.85 8.85
CA VAL A 29 -2.61 -0.87 9.09
C VAL A 29 -1.99 0.47 8.72
N LEU A 30 -2.29 0.99 7.54
CA LEU A 30 -1.71 2.23 7.03
C LEU A 30 -2.11 3.44 7.89
N GLU A 31 -3.31 3.40 8.45
CA GLU A 31 -3.84 4.48 9.28
C GLU A 31 -3.28 4.49 10.71
N HIS A 32 -3.13 3.31 11.33
CA HIS A 32 -2.72 3.21 12.74
C HIS A 32 -1.23 2.92 12.95
N CYS A 33 -0.57 2.18 12.07
CA CYS A 33 0.86 1.87 12.20
C CYS A 33 1.72 3.06 11.74
N THR A 34 1.75 4.13 12.54
CA THR A 34 2.41 5.42 12.20
C THR A 34 3.93 5.32 12.03
N SER A 35 4.58 4.35 12.67
CA SER A 35 6.02 4.09 12.54
C SER A 35 6.38 3.16 11.38
N LEU A 36 5.43 2.79 10.51
CA LEU A 36 5.66 1.80 9.46
C LEU A 36 6.60 2.32 8.37
N GLU A 37 7.79 1.71 8.27
CA GLU A 37 8.83 2.07 7.30
C GLU A 37 8.84 1.14 6.07
N GLU A 38 8.50 -0.15 6.25
CA GLU A 38 8.54 -1.13 5.17
C GLU A 38 7.26 -1.97 5.10
N LEU A 39 6.66 -2.02 3.91
CA LEU A 39 5.49 -2.83 3.61
C LEU A 39 5.83 -3.85 2.51
N SER A 40 5.64 -5.13 2.79
CA SER A 40 5.75 -6.20 1.79
C SER A 40 4.47 -7.01 1.72
N VAL A 41 3.90 -7.10 0.51
CA VAL A 41 2.65 -7.81 0.24
C VAL A 41 2.89 -8.81 -0.88
N LYS A 42 2.57 -10.09 -0.63
CA LYS A 42 2.70 -11.17 -1.60
C LYS A 42 1.37 -11.91 -1.79
N ARG A 43 0.96 -12.15 -3.03
CA ARG A 43 -0.23 -12.97 -3.39
C ARG A 43 -1.50 -12.55 -2.64
N LEU A 44 -1.65 -11.26 -2.35
CA LEU A 44 -2.79 -10.78 -1.59
C LEU A 44 -4.05 -10.83 -2.47
N ARG A 45 -5.08 -11.51 -1.96
CA ARG A 45 -6.38 -11.66 -2.62
C ARG A 45 -7.43 -10.96 -1.77
N GLY A 46 -8.41 -10.32 -2.41
CA GLY A 46 -9.46 -9.56 -1.72
C GLY A 46 -9.34 -8.05 -1.78
N ILE A 47 -8.32 -7.52 -2.48
CA ILE A 47 -8.31 -6.11 -2.91
C ILE A 47 -8.98 -6.04 -4.27
N THR A 48 -10.24 -5.59 -4.28
CA THR A 48 -11.05 -5.40 -5.50
C THR A 48 -11.06 -3.93 -5.90
N THR A 49 -10.91 -3.68 -7.21
CA THR A 49 -10.89 -2.35 -7.84
C THR A 49 -12.26 -1.64 -7.86
N ARG A 50 -13.30 -2.23 -7.28
CA ARG A 50 -14.63 -1.61 -7.25
C ARG A 50 -14.61 -0.39 -6.34
N ARG A 51 -14.30 0.79 -6.92
CA ARG A 51 -14.73 2.18 -6.66
C ARG A 51 -15.27 2.63 -5.28
N THR A 52 -15.06 1.88 -4.20
CA THR A 52 -15.64 2.15 -2.87
C THR A 52 -14.69 1.87 -1.72
N GLY A 53 -13.44 1.46 -2.00
CA GLY A 53 -12.38 1.55 -1.00
C GLY A 53 -11.85 2.97 -1.04
N SER A 54 -12.31 3.85 -0.14
CA SER A 54 -11.63 5.10 0.11
C SER A 54 -10.14 4.82 0.29
N ALA A 55 -9.30 5.63 -0.36
CA ALA A 55 -7.88 5.65 -0.01
C ALA A 55 -7.76 5.78 1.51
N PRO A 56 -6.77 5.13 2.14
CA PRO A 56 -6.58 5.26 3.59
C PRO A 56 -6.56 6.75 3.94
N ALA A 57 -7.35 7.15 4.94
CA ALA A 57 -7.49 8.56 5.32
C ALA A 57 -6.13 9.17 5.72
N LYS A 58 -5.20 8.31 6.14
CA LYS A 58 -3.84 8.65 6.49
C LYS A 58 -2.88 7.60 5.94
N THR A 59 -1.83 8.06 5.28
CA THR A 59 -0.68 7.22 4.88
C THR A 59 0.45 7.48 5.88
N PRO A 60 1.19 6.45 6.35
CA PRO A 60 2.29 6.68 7.26
C PRO A 60 3.38 7.49 6.55
N SER A 61 3.74 8.64 7.11
CA SER A 61 4.77 9.53 6.55
C SER A 61 6.17 8.92 6.59
N THR A 62 6.37 7.87 7.39
CA THR A 62 7.62 7.16 7.61
C THR A 62 7.89 6.06 6.58
N LEU A 63 6.93 5.76 5.70
CA LEU A 63 7.02 4.65 4.76
C LEU A 63 8.08 4.92 3.68
N LYS A 64 9.11 4.07 3.65
CA LYS A 64 10.29 4.18 2.78
C LYS A 64 10.38 3.07 1.75
N SER A 65 9.75 1.92 2.00
CA SER A 65 9.86 0.75 1.13
C SER A 65 8.53 0.06 0.94
N ILE A 66 8.14 -0.15 -0.32
CA ILE A 66 6.98 -0.94 -0.72
C ILE A 66 7.45 -2.07 -1.62
N CYS A 67 7.08 -3.31 -1.30
CA CYS A 67 7.34 -4.47 -2.12
C CYS A 67 6.06 -5.26 -2.37
N LEU A 68 5.58 -5.24 -3.61
CA LEU A 68 4.43 -5.97 -4.09
C LEU A 68 4.89 -7.15 -4.94
N LYS A 69 4.39 -8.35 -4.62
CA LYS A 69 4.72 -9.58 -5.35
C LYS A 69 3.44 -10.33 -5.71
N GLU A 70 3.29 -10.72 -6.97
CA GLU A 70 2.21 -11.61 -7.43
C GLU A 70 0.81 -11.06 -7.11
N ILE A 71 0.58 -9.78 -7.43
CA ILE A 71 -0.69 -9.07 -7.17
C ILE A 71 -1.48 -8.95 -8.47
N LEU A 72 -2.77 -9.34 -8.46
CA LEU A 72 -3.62 -9.29 -9.66
C LEU A 72 -4.20 -7.90 -9.96
N ASN A 73 -4.53 -7.12 -8.93
CA ASN A 73 -5.02 -5.74 -9.06
C ASN A 73 -4.01 -4.78 -8.44
N GLY A 74 -2.77 -4.80 -8.93
CA GLY A 74 -1.65 -4.02 -8.40
C GLY A 74 -1.92 -2.52 -8.36
N GLN A 75 -2.63 -2.00 -9.36
CA GLN A 75 -3.03 -0.58 -9.45
C GLN A 75 -3.85 -0.09 -8.25
N CYS A 76 -4.48 -0.99 -7.48
CA CYS A 76 -5.17 -0.62 -6.25
C CYS A 76 -4.21 -0.08 -5.16
N PHE A 77 -2.91 -0.35 -5.26
CA PHE A 77 -1.89 0.26 -4.40
C PHE A 77 -1.42 1.63 -4.92
N GLY A 78 -1.88 2.07 -6.09
CA GLY A 78 -1.52 3.35 -6.69
C GLY A 78 -1.66 4.54 -5.74
N PRO A 79 -2.81 4.75 -5.08
CA PRO A 79 -2.97 5.86 -4.14
C PRO A 79 -1.96 5.83 -2.99
N LEU A 80 -1.60 4.65 -2.48
CA LEU A 80 -0.58 4.50 -1.44
C LEU A 80 0.81 4.85 -1.97
N ILE A 81 1.14 4.42 -3.19
CA ILE A 81 2.43 4.71 -3.81
C ILE A 81 2.58 6.22 -4.04
N VAL A 82 1.55 6.86 -4.60
CA VAL A 82 1.51 8.30 -4.89
C VAL A 82 1.56 9.13 -3.61
N SER A 83 0.82 8.74 -2.56
CA SER A 83 0.82 9.48 -1.29
C SER A 83 2.09 9.31 -0.43
N SER A 84 2.94 8.32 -0.75
CA SER A 84 4.15 8.01 0.03
C SER A 84 5.34 8.89 -0.35
N LYS A 85 5.35 10.13 0.15
CA LYS A 85 6.37 11.15 -0.19
C LYS A 85 7.81 10.78 0.18
N ASN A 86 8.02 9.85 1.11
CA ASN A 86 9.35 9.40 1.56
C ASN A 86 9.75 8.03 0.96
N LEU A 87 9.04 7.55 -0.07
CA LEU A 87 9.30 6.26 -0.67
C LEU A 87 10.66 6.25 -1.40
N LYS A 88 11.58 5.43 -0.91
CA LYS A 88 12.92 5.23 -1.49
C LYS A 88 13.03 3.97 -2.32
N THR A 89 12.15 3.00 -2.10
CA THR A 89 12.20 1.70 -2.77
C THR A 89 10.81 1.24 -3.10
N LEU A 90 10.55 1.05 -4.40
CA LEU A 90 9.35 0.40 -4.91
C LEU A 90 9.76 -0.86 -5.69
N LYS A 91 9.27 -2.02 -5.26
CA LYS A 91 9.49 -3.30 -5.95
C LYS A 91 8.16 -3.86 -6.40
N LEU A 92 7.96 -3.98 -7.71
CA LEU A 92 6.80 -4.61 -8.33
C LEU A 92 7.26 -5.88 -9.04
N ILE A 93 6.83 -7.04 -8.55
CA ILE A 93 7.30 -8.34 -9.06
C ILE A 93 6.10 -9.17 -9.46
N ARG A 94 5.92 -9.40 -10.76
CA ARG A 94 4.77 -10.16 -11.31
C ARG A 94 3.43 -9.58 -10.86
N CYS A 95 3.30 -8.26 -10.89
CA CYS A 95 2.05 -7.57 -10.54
C CYS A 95 1.30 -7.15 -11.80
N LEU A 96 0.04 -7.57 -11.92
CA LEU A 96 -0.87 -7.17 -12.98
C LEU A 96 -1.63 -5.91 -12.59
N GLY A 97 -2.06 -5.12 -13.58
CA GLY A 97 -2.81 -3.87 -13.36
C GLY A 97 -2.46 -2.79 -14.39
N ASP A 98 -3.33 -1.77 -14.50
CA ASP A 98 -3.05 -0.55 -15.27
C ASP A 98 -2.12 0.35 -14.45
N TRP A 99 -0.83 0.13 -14.65
CA TRP A 99 0.23 0.85 -13.98
C TRP A 99 0.48 2.22 -14.63
N ASP A 100 0.29 2.40 -15.93
CA ASP A 100 0.52 3.70 -16.60
C ASP A 100 -0.23 4.86 -15.94
N ARG A 101 -1.46 4.62 -15.47
CA ARG A 101 -2.23 5.63 -14.71
C ARG A 101 -1.55 6.06 -13.42
N VAL A 102 -0.96 5.12 -12.69
CA VAL A 102 -0.29 5.40 -11.42
C VAL A 102 0.97 6.24 -11.65
N TRP A 103 1.68 6.04 -12.77
CA TRP A 103 2.92 6.76 -13.08
C TRP A 103 2.60 8.16 -13.58
N LYS A 104 1.55 8.31 -14.40
CA LYS A 104 1.03 9.63 -14.78
C LYS A 104 0.66 10.48 -13.56
N CYS A 105 0.06 9.87 -12.53
CA CYS A 105 -0.23 10.58 -11.29
C CYS A 105 1.05 11.05 -10.57
N LEU A 106 2.12 10.24 -10.55
CA LEU A 106 3.41 10.63 -9.99
C LEU A 106 4.04 11.79 -10.78
N GLU A 107 4.01 11.73 -12.11
CA GLU A 107 4.53 12.78 -12.99
C GLU A 107 3.84 14.13 -12.73
N MET A 108 2.51 14.13 -12.65
CA MET A 108 1.71 15.33 -12.38
C MET A 108 1.99 15.96 -11.01
N GLU A 109 2.37 15.16 -10.01
CA GLU A 109 2.69 15.66 -8.67
C GLU A 109 4.14 16.18 -8.58
N THR A 110 5.01 15.80 -9.51
CA THR A 110 6.41 16.24 -9.57
C THR A 110 6.68 17.48 -10.44
N GLY A 111 5.70 17.98 -11.19
CA GLY A 111 5.78 19.28 -11.87
C GLY A 111 7.02 19.46 -12.75
N VAL A 112 7.24 18.53 -13.69
CA VAL A 112 8.11 18.73 -14.86
C VAL A 112 7.24 18.75 -16.11
#